data_AF-A0A7R9YAD0-F1
#
_entry.id   AF-A0A7R9YAD0-F1
#
_cell.length_a   1.000
_cell.length_b   1.000
_cell.length_c   1.000
_cell.angle_alpha   90.00
_cell.angle_beta   90.00
_cell.angle_gamma   90.00
#
_symmetry.space_group_name_H-M   'P 1'
#
loop_
_entity.id
_entity.type
_entity.pdbx_description
1 polymer ?
#
loop_
_entity_poly.entity_id
_entity_poly.type
_entity_poly.pdbx_seq_one_letter_code
_entity_poly.pdbx_strand_id
1 'polypeptide(L)'
;MHPWYAGCEQQPSPALGPIAIIIMRIVVIIIAAILIHENHHAHVVVNPHLPGSMRGVAKFRVADLAEGVAENGRIPAELIVENNDRVVMLTADHSPESPHEFNRMKTSHPHHENEKKPRMQMVYDNIGPDKSNCSEIFRLGDDGQPIVTSNGRYWKNVRQEWACLVATPSYARFHDALAFTRSLGDLHLQSYGVSHMPEIYELNLLELAEAVASAKGSGEQAGFAIVAASDGIWDNWVFSDCMAFVLGDAEKSLFAHGLTGEGNVRANQRLMAENKRRAVENFGSQADNATCALAFLEVIVNDG
;
A
#
# COMPACT_ATOMS: atom_id res chain seq x y z
N MET A 1 -53.37 -9.62 45.29
CA MET A 1 -53.82 -8.25 45.66
C MET A 1 -52.60 -7.48 46.16
N HIS A 2 -52.26 -6.33 45.56
CA HIS A 2 -51.51 -5.26 46.25
C HIS A 2 -52.50 -4.52 47.18
N PRO A 3 -52.14 -3.90 48.33
CA PRO A 3 -51.11 -2.84 48.50
C PRO A 3 -50.29 -2.96 49.86
N TRP A 4 -49.42 -2.06 50.38
CA TRP A 4 -48.58 -0.94 49.89
C TRP A 4 -47.53 -0.48 50.95
N TYR A 5 -46.40 0.09 50.48
CA TYR A 5 -45.63 1.25 51.03
C TYR A 5 -44.68 1.22 52.25
N ALA A 6 -43.79 2.24 52.22
CA ALA A 6 -42.77 2.74 53.15
C ALA A 6 -41.45 1.93 53.21
N GLY A 7 -40.24 2.51 53.06
CA GLY A 7 -39.73 3.85 52.70
C GLY A 7 -38.23 3.67 52.30
N CYS A 8 -37.33 4.64 52.16
CA CYS A 8 -37.31 6.11 52.18
C CYS A 8 -36.06 6.58 51.35
N GLU A 9 -35.92 7.85 51.03
CA GLU A 9 -34.94 8.38 50.06
C GLU A 9 -33.47 8.37 50.52
N GLN A 10 -32.56 8.09 49.59
CA GLN A 10 -31.24 8.73 49.51
C GLN A 10 -30.88 8.99 48.02
N GLN A 11 -30.62 10.25 47.66
CA GLN A 11 -30.05 10.62 46.36
C GLN A 11 -28.52 10.45 46.36
N PRO A 12 -27.91 9.80 45.36
CA PRO A 12 -26.49 9.96 45.05
C PRO A 12 -26.25 11.07 44.00
N SER A 13 -25.15 11.79 44.20
CA SER A 13 -24.59 12.82 43.29
C SER A 13 -24.27 12.26 41.89
N PRO A 14 -24.33 13.08 40.80
CA PRO A 14 -23.96 12.64 39.46
C PRO A 14 -22.44 12.45 39.33
N ALA A 15 -21.96 11.23 39.52
CA ALA A 15 -20.64 10.82 39.08
C ALA A 15 -20.67 10.51 37.57
N LEU A 16 -19.94 11.29 36.77
CA LEU A 16 -19.71 11.04 35.35
C LEU A 16 -19.09 9.65 35.17
N GLY A 17 -19.74 8.80 34.37
CA GLY A 17 -19.31 7.41 34.16
C GLY A 17 -18.15 7.26 33.16
N PRO A 18 -17.43 6.13 33.19
CA PRO A 18 -16.33 5.85 32.25
C PRO A 18 -16.87 5.42 30.88
N ILE A 19 -17.29 6.39 30.06
CA ILE A 19 -17.48 6.25 28.61
C ILE A 19 -16.39 7.10 27.92
N ALA A 20 -15.14 6.62 27.89
CA ALA A 20 -14.04 7.32 27.19
C ALA A 20 -12.76 6.49 26.92
N ILE A 21 -12.82 5.17 26.71
CA ILE A 21 -11.68 4.43 26.12
C ILE A 21 -12.18 3.49 25.01
N ILE A 22 -12.60 4.09 23.89
CA ILE A 22 -12.67 3.36 22.62
C ILE A 22 -11.27 3.44 22.02
N ILE A 23 -10.49 2.38 22.19
CA ILE A 23 -9.23 2.20 21.45
C ILE A 23 -9.61 2.05 19.98
N MET A 24 -9.42 3.09 19.18
CA MET A 24 -9.56 3.01 17.71
C MET A 24 -8.41 2.19 17.11
N ARG A 25 -8.47 0.87 17.29
CA ARG A 25 -7.82 -0.05 16.37
C ARG A 25 -8.60 0.01 15.06
N ILE A 26 -8.21 0.93 14.19
CA ILE A 26 -8.62 0.88 12.78
C ILE A 26 -7.85 -0.28 12.15
N VAL A 27 -8.39 -1.49 12.31
CA VAL A 27 -8.06 -2.58 11.41
C VAL A 27 -8.57 -2.13 10.05
N VAL A 28 -7.68 -1.84 9.10
CA VAL A 28 -8.04 -1.33 7.78
C VAL A 28 -8.56 -2.48 6.88
N ILE A 29 -9.65 -3.12 7.33
CA ILE A 29 -10.34 -4.21 6.62
C ILE A 29 -10.86 -3.73 5.25
N ILE A 30 -11.10 -2.42 5.11
CA ILE A 30 -11.56 -1.77 3.87
C ILE A 30 -10.59 -2.01 2.69
N ILE A 31 -9.29 -2.16 2.96
CA ILE A 31 -8.27 -2.38 1.94
C ILE A 31 -8.30 -3.84 1.43
N ALA A 32 -8.58 -4.81 2.30
CA ALA A 32 -8.58 -6.24 1.95
C ALA A 32 -9.70 -6.68 0.99
N ALA A 33 -10.72 -5.87 0.75
CA ALA A 33 -11.75 -6.17 -0.27
C ALA A 33 -11.38 -5.63 -1.67
N ILE A 34 -10.48 -4.65 -1.74
CA ILE A 34 -10.06 -4.02 -3.00
C ILE A 34 -8.74 -4.64 -3.48
N LEU A 35 -7.73 -4.82 -2.61
CA LEU A 35 -6.36 -5.14 -3.07
C LEU A 35 -6.16 -6.53 -3.72
N ILE A 36 -7.15 -7.42 -3.72
CA ILE A 36 -6.92 -8.84 -4.01
C ILE A 36 -7.52 -9.32 -5.35
N HIS A 37 -7.93 -8.40 -6.23
CA HIS A 37 -8.38 -8.76 -7.59
C HIS A 37 -7.44 -8.30 -8.71
N GLU A 38 -6.71 -7.20 -8.51
CA GLU A 38 -5.65 -6.70 -9.40
C GLU A 38 -4.46 -6.27 -8.53
N ASN A 39 -3.29 -5.98 -9.11
CA ASN A 39 -2.08 -5.76 -8.31
C ASN A 39 -2.04 -4.34 -7.73
N HIS A 40 -2.78 -4.17 -6.63
CA HIS A 40 -3.02 -2.86 -6.06
C HIS A 40 -1.96 -2.48 -5.02
N HIS A 41 -1.14 -1.47 -5.32
CA HIS A 41 -0.32 -0.83 -4.28
C HIS A 41 -1.17 0.13 -3.43
N ALA A 42 -0.87 0.15 -2.13
CA ALA A 42 -1.49 1.04 -1.16
C ALA A 42 -0.41 1.87 -0.47
N HIS A 43 -0.55 3.20 -0.56
CA HIS A 43 0.37 4.17 0.03
C HIS A 43 -0.39 5.05 1.03
N VAL A 44 0.29 5.38 2.14
CA VAL A 44 -0.14 6.42 3.07
C VAL A 44 0.79 7.60 2.92
N VAL A 45 0.22 8.81 2.92
CA VAL A 45 0.97 10.06 2.85
C VAL A 45 0.59 10.93 4.02
N VAL A 46 1.59 11.53 4.65
CA VAL A 46 1.36 12.53 5.70
C VAL A 46 1.47 13.92 5.08
N ASN A 47 0.39 14.71 5.14
CA ASN A 47 0.46 16.11 4.72
C ASN A 47 0.48 17.04 5.95
N PRO A 48 1.60 17.74 6.22
CA PRO A 48 1.70 18.66 7.35
C PRO A 48 1.01 20.01 7.11
N HIS A 49 0.61 20.30 5.87
CA HIS A 49 0.18 21.60 5.39
C HIS A 49 -1.31 21.61 5.00
N LEU A 50 -2.05 20.55 5.33
CA LEU A 50 -3.50 20.63 5.33
C LEU A 50 -3.94 21.74 6.29
N PRO A 51 -4.91 22.58 5.89
CA PRO A 51 -5.21 23.82 6.57
C PRO A 51 -6.04 23.61 7.84
N GLY A 52 -5.35 23.35 8.94
CA GLY A 52 -5.88 23.55 10.29
C GLY A 52 -6.08 25.04 10.60
N SER A 53 -7.15 25.65 10.05
CA SER A 53 -7.87 26.78 10.64
C SER A 53 -9.05 27.23 9.76
N MET A 54 -10.27 26.75 10.00
CA MET A 54 -11.09 27.30 11.08
C MET A 54 -10.57 26.95 12.50
N ARG A 55 -9.80 27.90 13.07
CA ARG A 55 -8.96 27.86 14.31
C ARG A 55 -7.61 27.13 14.13
N GLY A 56 -6.49 27.87 14.28
CA GLY A 56 -5.09 27.45 14.05
C GLY A 56 -4.14 27.82 15.20
N VAL A 57 -2.79 27.73 15.13
CA VAL A 57 -1.84 27.96 14.02
C VAL A 57 -0.46 27.32 14.34
N ALA A 58 0.31 26.69 13.40
CA ALA A 58 1.75 26.98 13.10
C ALA A 58 2.58 25.87 12.35
N LYS A 59 3.07 26.23 11.15
CA LYS A 59 3.91 25.44 10.20
C LYS A 59 5.31 25.05 10.70
N PHE A 60 5.94 23.98 10.16
CA PHE A 60 7.12 24.02 9.23
C PHE A 60 7.70 22.61 8.83
N ARG A 61 8.93 22.57 8.27
CA ARG A 61 9.58 21.49 7.47
C ARG A 61 10.10 20.29 8.27
N VAL A 62 10.31 19.17 7.57
CA VAL A 62 11.24 18.08 7.97
C VAL A 62 12.34 17.97 6.90
N ALA A 63 13.59 18.06 7.34
CA ALA A 63 14.74 17.37 6.77
C ALA A 63 15.30 16.49 7.90
N ASP A 64 16.18 15.53 7.57
CA ASP A 64 16.89 14.68 8.54
C ASP A 64 16.02 13.64 9.29
N LEU A 65 15.51 12.66 8.54
CA LEU A 65 15.15 11.34 9.09
C LEU A 65 16.32 10.37 8.86
N ALA A 66 17.39 10.56 9.64
CA ALA A 66 18.53 9.65 9.68
C ALA A 66 18.36 8.60 10.79
N GLU A 67 18.64 7.34 10.44
CA GLU A 67 19.09 6.23 11.30
C GLU A 67 18.55 6.17 12.76
N GLY A 68 17.61 5.24 13.06
CA GLY A 68 17.38 4.87 14.47
C GLY A 68 16.16 4.04 14.89
N VAL A 69 15.16 3.78 14.04
CA VAL A 69 13.85 3.23 14.51
C VAL A 69 13.74 1.69 14.41
N ALA A 70 14.72 1.00 13.83
CA ALA A 70 14.66 -0.43 13.56
C ALA A 70 15.11 -1.32 14.74
N GLU A 71 14.33 -1.40 15.82
CA GLU A 71 14.37 -2.54 16.76
C GLU A 71 13.12 -2.62 17.65
N ASN A 72 12.56 -3.82 17.82
CA ASN A 72 11.38 -4.15 18.67
C ASN A 72 9.97 -3.81 18.13
N GLY A 73 9.63 -4.30 16.94
CA GLY A 73 8.23 -4.55 16.55
C GLY A 73 7.39 -3.33 16.17
N ARG A 74 8.03 -2.21 15.84
CA ARG A 74 7.40 -0.96 15.41
C ARG A 74 7.90 -0.58 14.03
N ILE A 75 6.98 -0.56 13.06
CA ILE A 75 7.19 -0.13 11.67
C ILE A 75 8.22 -1.02 10.93
N PRO A 76 7.86 -1.64 9.78
CA PRO A 76 8.85 -2.37 8.98
C PRO A 76 10.04 -1.46 8.62
N ALA A 77 11.27 -1.99 8.71
CA ALA A 77 12.48 -1.25 8.32
C ALA A 77 12.50 -0.88 6.81
N GLU A 78 11.59 -1.46 6.03
CA GLU A 78 11.31 -1.18 4.62
C GLU A 78 10.17 -0.16 4.44
N LEU A 79 9.97 0.74 5.41
CA LEU A 79 9.20 1.97 5.21
C LEU A 79 10.01 2.88 4.27
N ILE A 80 9.89 2.64 2.95
CA ILE A 80 10.62 3.37 1.92
C ILE A 80 10.11 4.83 1.88
N VAL A 81 10.84 5.71 2.58
CA VAL A 81 10.72 7.16 2.46
C VAL A 81 11.45 7.57 1.18
N GLU A 82 10.75 7.51 0.04
CA GLU A 82 11.32 8.01 -1.22
C GLU A 82 11.58 9.54 -1.12
N ASN A 83 12.81 9.96 -1.47
CA ASN A 83 13.18 11.35 -1.76
C ASN A 83 12.87 12.44 -0.70
N ASN A 84 13.00 12.15 0.60
CA ASN A 84 12.61 13.05 1.71
C ASN A 84 11.10 13.42 1.74
N ASP A 85 10.27 12.79 0.89
CA ASP A 85 8.84 13.04 0.86
C ASP A 85 8.11 12.14 1.87
N ARG A 86 6.98 12.63 2.38
CA ARG A 86 6.24 11.99 3.48
C ARG A 86 5.34 10.84 3.02
N VAL A 87 5.86 10.01 2.13
CA VAL A 87 5.18 8.83 1.56
C VAL A 87 5.61 7.59 2.31
N VAL A 88 4.65 6.71 2.57
CA VAL A 88 4.81 5.40 3.19
C VAL A 88 4.16 4.37 2.28
N MET A 89 4.91 3.40 1.80
CA MET A 89 4.34 2.22 1.14
C MET A 89 3.83 1.23 2.20
N LEU A 90 2.59 0.76 2.08
CA LEU A 90 1.99 -0.25 2.98
C LEU A 90 1.85 -1.64 2.36
N THR A 91 2.26 -1.80 1.10
CA THR A 91 2.22 -3.08 0.38
C THR A 91 3.63 -3.63 0.18
N ALA A 92 3.78 -4.94 0.34
CA ALA A 92 5.00 -5.65 -0.01
C ALA A 92 5.21 -5.73 -1.53
N ASP A 93 6.44 -6.06 -1.93
CA ASP A 93 6.74 -6.44 -3.31
C ASP A 93 6.39 -7.92 -3.56
N HIS A 94 5.32 -8.14 -4.33
CA HIS A 94 4.88 -9.43 -4.85
C HIS A 94 5.24 -9.62 -6.34
N SER A 95 6.19 -8.84 -6.86
CA SER A 95 6.72 -9.01 -8.20
C SER A 95 7.54 -10.30 -8.32
N PRO A 96 7.71 -10.82 -9.55
CA PRO A 96 8.65 -11.89 -9.84
C PRO A 96 10.13 -11.47 -9.68
N GLU A 97 10.45 -10.19 -9.45
CA GLU A 97 11.82 -9.73 -9.13
C GLU A 97 12.15 -9.75 -7.63
N SER A 98 11.15 -9.91 -6.77
CA SER A 98 11.32 -10.01 -5.31
C SER A 98 12.15 -11.25 -4.91
N PRO A 99 13.35 -11.07 -4.32
CA PRO A 99 14.14 -12.19 -3.77
C PRO A 99 13.43 -12.91 -2.62
N HIS A 100 12.54 -12.20 -1.92
CA HIS A 100 11.69 -12.77 -0.88
C HIS A 100 10.69 -13.77 -1.48
N GLU A 101 9.97 -13.37 -2.54
CA GLU A 101 9.02 -14.25 -3.20
C GLU A 101 9.69 -15.43 -3.89
N PHE A 102 10.86 -15.26 -4.50
CA PHE A 102 11.65 -16.39 -5.01
C PHE A 102 11.90 -17.42 -3.90
N ASN A 103 12.32 -16.97 -2.71
CA ASN A 103 12.60 -17.84 -1.57
C ASN A 103 11.31 -18.47 -0.99
N ARG A 104 10.17 -17.75 -0.95
CA ARG A 104 8.86 -18.30 -0.58
C ARG A 104 8.39 -19.38 -1.55
N MET A 105 8.46 -19.13 -2.86
CA MET A 105 8.07 -20.09 -3.89
C MET A 105 8.98 -21.31 -3.87
N LYS A 106 10.30 -21.13 -3.73
CA LYS A 106 11.28 -22.22 -3.54
C LYS A 106 10.97 -23.10 -2.33
N THR A 107 10.64 -22.49 -1.19
CA THR A 107 10.38 -23.21 0.06
C THR A 107 9.07 -23.99 0.02
N SER A 108 8.02 -23.43 -0.59
CA SER A 108 6.70 -24.08 -0.67
C SER A 108 6.59 -25.09 -1.82
N HIS A 109 7.22 -24.79 -2.95
CA HIS A 109 7.15 -25.56 -4.20
C HIS A 109 8.53 -25.60 -4.88
N PRO A 110 9.48 -26.40 -4.38
CA PRO A 110 10.80 -26.54 -5.00
C PRO A 110 10.71 -27.21 -6.38
N HIS A 111 11.67 -26.88 -7.25
CA HIS A 111 11.86 -27.54 -8.54
C HIS A 111 12.40 -28.98 -8.33
N HIS A 112 11.84 -29.95 -9.06
CA HIS A 112 12.08 -31.38 -8.84
C HIS A 112 13.51 -31.83 -9.15
N GLU A 113 14.19 -31.18 -10.10
CA GLU A 113 15.62 -31.43 -10.42
C GLU A 113 16.60 -30.52 -9.66
N ASN A 114 16.13 -29.44 -9.03
CA ASN A 114 17.00 -28.45 -8.40
C ASN A 114 16.27 -27.72 -7.27
N GLU A 115 16.37 -28.28 -6.06
CA GLU A 115 15.72 -27.73 -4.85
C GLU A 115 16.16 -26.30 -4.51
N LYS A 116 17.25 -25.78 -5.10
CA LYS A 116 17.64 -24.37 -4.98
C LYS A 116 16.78 -23.40 -5.82
N LYS A 117 15.86 -23.88 -6.66
CA LYS A 117 14.93 -23.08 -7.48
C LYS A 117 13.46 -23.35 -7.14
N PRO A 118 12.56 -22.36 -7.30
CA PRO A 118 11.11 -22.59 -7.33
C PRO A 118 10.70 -23.43 -8.53
N ARG A 119 9.57 -24.13 -8.42
CA ARG A 119 8.98 -24.95 -9.50
C ARG A 119 8.50 -24.11 -10.69
N MET A 120 7.98 -22.91 -10.43
CA MET A 120 7.69 -21.94 -11.50
C MET A 120 8.96 -21.25 -11.96
N GLN A 121 9.01 -20.92 -13.24
CA GLN A 121 10.07 -20.11 -13.82
C GLN A 121 9.78 -18.64 -13.49
N MET A 122 10.79 -17.86 -13.06
CA MET A 122 10.68 -16.43 -12.79
C MET A 122 11.53 -15.71 -13.83
N VAL A 123 10.89 -15.02 -14.78
CA VAL A 123 11.49 -14.61 -16.06
C VAL A 123 11.10 -13.18 -16.46
N TYR A 124 12.03 -12.50 -17.13
CA TYR A 124 11.74 -11.21 -17.77
C TYR A 124 10.81 -11.40 -18.96
N ASP A 125 9.75 -10.59 -19.04
CA ASP A 125 8.83 -10.67 -20.15
C ASP A 125 9.49 -10.23 -21.47
N ASN A 126 8.96 -10.77 -22.56
CA ASN A 126 9.34 -10.48 -23.91
C ASN A 126 8.08 -10.23 -24.74
N ILE A 127 8.08 -9.18 -25.56
CA ILE A 127 6.95 -8.77 -26.40
C ILE A 127 6.57 -9.86 -27.43
N GLY A 128 7.43 -10.85 -27.64
CA GLY A 128 7.13 -12.04 -28.45
C GLY A 128 6.06 -12.96 -27.82
N PRO A 129 5.37 -13.77 -28.64
CA PRO A 129 4.33 -14.69 -28.17
C PRO A 129 4.89 -15.90 -27.41
N ASP A 130 6.17 -16.24 -27.65
CA ASP A 130 6.82 -17.39 -27.03
C ASP A 130 7.53 -16.99 -25.73
N LYS A 131 6.92 -17.37 -24.60
CA LYS A 131 7.45 -17.13 -23.26
C LYS A 131 8.52 -18.16 -22.84
N SER A 132 8.69 -19.26 -23.57
CA SER A 132 9.71 -20.29 -23.23
C SER A 132 11.16 -19.79 -23.43
N ASN A 133 11.34 -18.75 -24.26
CA ASN A 133 12.60 -18.07 -24.52
C ASN A 133 12.82 -16.81 -23.67
N CYS A 134 12.02 -16.59 -22.61
CA CYS A 134 12.22 -15.50 -21.67
C CYS A 134 13.45 -15.75 -20.77
N SER A 135 14.21 -14.68 -20.48
CA SER A 135 15.44 -14.78 -19.69
C SER A 135 15.14 -14.87 -18.20
N GLU A 136 15.83 -15.73 -17.45
CA GLU A 136 15.63 -15.86 -15.99
C GLU A 136 15.95 -14.55 -15.27
N ILE A 137 15.10 -14.16 -14.32
CA ILE A 137 15.30 -12.99 -13.48
C ILE A 137 16.51 -13.20 -12.56
N PHE A 138 16.61 -14.39 -11.97
CA PHE A 138 17.62 -14.71 -10.95
C PHE A 138 18.67 -15.68 -11.46
N ARG A 139 19.94 -15.33 -11.24
CA ARG A 139 21.03 -16.31 -11.14
C ARG A 139 21.17 -16.72 -9.67
N LEU A 140 21.60 -17.95 -9.41
CA LEU A 140 21.92 -18.39 -8.05
C LEU A 140 23.38 -18.06 -7.70
N GLY A 141 23.62 -17.60 -6.48
CA GLY A 141 24.94 -17.62 -5.85
C GLY A 141 25.36 -19.04 -5.45
N ASP A 142 26.62 -19.20 -5.04
CA ASP A 142 27.15 -20.49 -4.58
C ASP A 142 26.40 -21.01 -3.34
N ASP A 143 26.02 -20.08 -2.47
CA ASP A 143 25.14 -20.26 -1.30
C ASP A 143 23.69 -20.63 -1.65
N GLY A 144 23.29 -20.52 -2.92
CA GLY A 144 21.92 -20.74 -3.37
C GLY A 144 20.96 -19.57 -3.11
N GLN A 145 21.48 -18.36 -2.83
CA GLN A 145 20.65 -17.16 -2.79
C GLN A 145 20.36 -16.62 -4.20
N PRO A 146 19.15 -16.09 -4.44
CA PRO A 146 18.80 -15.46 -5.70
C PRO A 146 19.50 -14.10 -5.86
N ILE A 147 20.12 -13.89 -7.01
CA ILE A 147 20.73 -12.61 -7.40
C ILE A 147 20.03 -12.13 -8.68
N VAL A 148 19.35 -11.00 -8.61
CA VAL A 148 18.67 -10.36 -9.75
C VAL A 148 19.70 -10.05 -10.85
N THR A 149 19.35 -10.34 -12.10
CA THR A 149 20.28 -10.18 -13.24
C THR A 149 20.06 -8.90 -14.04
N SER A 150 18.92 -8.21 -13.86
CA SER A 150 18.58 -6.93 -14.50
C SER A 150 18.63 -6.95 -16.04
N ASN A 151 18.37 -8.11 -16.65
CA ASN A 151 18.42 -8.36 -18.09
C ASN A 151 17.05 -8.23 -18.78
N GLY A 152 16.16 -7.38 -18.27
CA GLY A 152 14.86 -7.15 -18.89
C GLY A 152 14.96 -6.48 -20.27
N ARG A 153 13.87 -6.55 -21.03
CA ARG A 153 13.81 -6.05 -22.42
C ARG A 153 13.09 -4.72 -22.58
N TYR A 154 12.11 -4.45 -21.72
CA TYR A 154 11.33 -3.22 -21.74
C TYR A 154 10.75 -2.95 -20.36
N TRP A 155 10.54 -1.67 -20.08
CA TRP A 155 9.91 -1.19 -18.86
C TRP A 155 8.39 -1.31 -19.00
N LYS A 156 7.71 -1.84 -17.97
CA LYS A 156 6.24 -1.81 -17.90
C LYS A 156 5.70 -0.44 -17.47
N ASN A 157 6.53 0.37 -16.79
CA ASN A 157 6.07 1.64 -16.22
C ASN A 157 7.09 2.79 -16.24
N VAL A 158 6.60 3.99 -15.93
CA VAL A 158 7.40 5.22 -15.85
C VAL A 158 8.48 5.19 -14.75
N ARG A 159 8.38 4.29 -13.77
CA ARG A 159 9.41 4.08 -12.73
C ARG A 159 10.59 3.23 -13.20
N GLN A 160 10.54 2.69 -14.43
CA GLN A 160 11.56 1.77 -14.95
C GLN A 160 11.64 0.47 -14.13
N GLU A 161 10.48 -0.13 -13.83
CA GLU A 161 10.39 -1.54 -13.43
C GLU A 161 10.31 -2.43 -14.68
N TRP A 162 11.04 -3.54 -14.71
CA TRP A 162 11.00 -4.45 -15.84
C TRP A 162 9.64 -5.15 -15.91
N ALA A 163 9.19 -5.44 -17.14
CA ALA A 163 8.11 -6.39 -17.34
C ALA A 163 8.62 -7.80 -16.97
N CYS A 164 7.94 -8.47 -16.05
CA CYS A 164 8.38 -9.70 -15.41
C CYS A 164 7.20 -10.64 -15.18
N LEU A 165 7.43 -11.95 -15.27
CA LEU A 165 6.40 -12.99 -15.14
C LEU A 165 6.90 -14.14 -14.25
N VAL A 166 5.96 -14.76 -13.51
CA VAL A 166 6.07 -16.17 -13.16
C VAL A 166 5.38 -17.01 -14.23
N ALA A 167 5.99 -18.11 -14.66
CA ALA A 167 5.45 -19.01 -15.67
C ALA A 167 5.43 -20.47 -15.17
N THR A 168 4.42 -21.23 -15.58
CA THR A 168 4.40 -22.68 -15.38
C THR A 168 5.61 -23.34 -16.04
N PRO A 169 6.20 -24.40 -15.47
CA PRO A 169 7.33 -25.09 -16.07
C PRO A 169 6.97 -25.73 -17.42
N SER A 170 7.98 -25.99 -18.24
CA SER A 170 7.84 -26.52 -19.61
C SER A 170 7.12 -27.88 -19.73
N TYR A 171 7.03 -28.65 -18.65
CA TYR A 171 6.30 -29.93 -18.58
C TYR A 171 4.84 -29.79 -18.10
N ALA A 172 4.38 -28.57 -17.77
CA ALA A 172 3.00 -28.32 -17.37
C ALA A 172 2.02 -28.59 -18.52
N ARG A 173 0.82 -29.07 -18.19
CA ARG A 173 -0.23 -29.38 -19.19
C ARG A 173 -0.76 -28.13 -19.90
N PHE A 174 -0.77 -26.99 -19.21
CA PHE A 174 -1.17 -25.69 -19.74
C PHE A 174 -0.02 -24.72 -19.45
N HIS A 175 0.29 -23.85 -20.43
CA HIS A 175 1.35 -22.87 -20.31
C HIS A 175 0.76 -21.53 -19.89
N ASP A 176 0.67 -21.34 -18.58
CA ASP A 176 0.10 -20.13 -17.98
C ASP A 176 1.22 -19.27 -17.38
N ALA A 177 1.02 -17.96 -17.37
CA ALA A 177 1.94 -17.00 -16.77
C ALA A 177 1.17 -15.84 -16.11
N LEU A 178 1.77 -15.23 -15.10
CA LEU A 178 1.21 -14.11 -14.33
C LEU A 178 2.31 -13.10 -13.99
N ALA A 179 1.98 -11.81 -13.98
CA ALA A 179 2.94 -10.74 -13.67
C ALA A 179 3.29 -10.62 -12.18
N PHE A 180 2.70 -11.46 -11.32
CA PHE A 180 2.76 -11.41 -9.86
C PHE A 180 2.88 -12.82 -9.28
N THR A 181 3.42 -12.92 -8.07
CA THR A 181 3.66 -14.19 -7.38
C THR A 181 2.51 -14.57 -6.43
N ARG A 182 1.52 -13.68 -6.27
CA ARG A 182 0.33 -13.85 -5.42
C ARG A 182 -0.93 -13.34 -6.13
N SER A 183 -2.04 -14.07 -6.01
CA SER A 183 -3.36 -13.70 -6.54
C SER A 183 -4.49 -14.51 -5.88
N LEU A 184 -5.72 -13.97 -5.88
CA LEU A 184 -6.92 -14.79 -5.72
C LEU A 184 -7.33 -15.37 -7.07
N GLY A 185 -7.72 -16.64 -7.10
CA GLY A 185 -7.99 -17.35 -8.34
C GLY A 185 -6.75 -18.09 -8.84
N ASP A 186 -6.52 -18.13 -10.15
CA ASP A 186 -5.38 -18.79 -10.78
C ASP A 186 -5.07 -20.20 -10.24
N LEU A 187 -6.12 -21.01 -10.02
CA LEU A 187 -6.01 -22.30 -9.31
C LEU A 187 -4.96 -23.25 -9.92
N HIS A 188 -4.73 -23.15 -11.24
CA HIS A 188 -3.66 -23.90 -11.89
C HIS A 188 -2.27 -23.40 -11.47
N LEU A 189 -2.01 -22.09 -11.49
CA LEU A 189 -0.74 -21.50 -11.03
C LEU A 189 -0.48 -21.72 -9.54
N GLN A 190 -1.53 -21.75 -8.72
CA GLN A 190 -1.39 -22.06 -7.29
C GLN A 190 -0.76 -23.44 -7.05
N SER A 191 -0.99 -24.43 -7.94
CA SER A 191 -0.38 -25.76 -7.85
C SER A 191 1.14 -25.80 -8.14
N TYR A 192 1.71 -24.68 -8.62
CA TYR A 192 3.14 -24.51 -8.86
C TYR A 192 3.82 -23.48 -7.95
N GLY A 193 3.07 -22.67 -7.19
CA GLY A 193 3.63 -21.81 -6.13
C GLY A 193 3.05 -20.39 -5.99
N VAL A 194 2.16 -19.96 -6.88
CA VAL A 194 1.40 -18.71 -6.67
C VAL A 194 0.57 -18.83 -5.40
N SER A 195 0.56 -17.80 -4.55
CA SER A 195 -0.16 -17.83 -3.27
C SER A 195 -1.39 -16.94 -3.27
N HIS A 196 -2.47 -17.39 -2.65
CA HIS A 196 -3.61 -16.55 -2.29
C HIS A 196 -3.47 -15.91 -0.90
N MET A 197 -2.36 -16.16 -0.18
CA MET A 197 -2.17 -15.63 1.18
C MET A 197 -1.70 -14.17 1.12
N PRO A 198 -2.50 -13.22 1.62
CA PRO A 198 -2.12 -11.81 1.66
C PRO A 198 -1.04 -11.57 2.72
N GLU A 199 -0.34 -10.45 2.61
CA GLU A 199 0.43 -9.91 3.73
C GLU A 199 -0.40 -8.86 4.48
N ILE A 200 -0.26 -8.86 5.79
CA ILE A 200 -1.11 -8.07 6.69
C ILE A 200 -0.19 -7.15 7.50
N TYR A 201 -0.40 -5.85 7.33
CA TYR A 201 0.27 -4.80 8.06
C TYR A 201 -0.71 -4.11 9.01
N GLU A 202 -0.30 -3.93 10.27
CA GLU A 202 -1.00 -3.09 11.24
C GLU A 202 -0.23 -1.78 11.40
N LEU A 203 -0.92 -0.65 11.24
CA LEU A 203 -0.35 0.69 11.37
C LEU A 203 -1.08 1.46 12.48
N ASN A 204 -0.34 1.87 13.52
CA ASN A 204 -0.88 2.75 14.54
C ASN A 204 -0.82 4.21 14.07
N LEU A 205 -1.97 4.76 13.66
CA LEU A 205 -2.09 6.15 13.22
C LEU A 205 -1.83 7.17 14.34
N LEU A 206 -1.99 6.79 15.61
CA LEU A 206 -1.63 7.66 16.75
C LEU A 206 -0.11 7.77 16.88
N GLU A 207 0.63 6.65 16.89
CA GLU A 207 2.10 6.66 16.90
C GLU A 207 2.66 7.40 15.67
N LEU A 208 2.05 7.24 14.49
CA LEU A 208 2.44 7.98 13.30
C LEU A 208 2.14 9.49 13.43
N ALA A 209 0.99 9.88 14.01
CA ALA A 209 0.67 11.28 14.28
C ALA A 209 1.59 11.90 15.34
N GLU A 210 1.92 11.17 16.40
CA GLU A 210 2.85 11.56 17.46
C GLU A 210 4.28 11.73 16.92
N ALA A 211 4.76 10.80 16.07
CA ALA A 211 6.05 10.91 15.40
C ALA A 211 6.09 12.15 14.49
N VAL A 212 5.01 12.40 13.75
CA VAL A 212 4.87 13.58 12.88
C VAL A 212 4.82 14.88 13.68
N ALA A 213 4.08 14.93 14.80
CA ALA A 213 4.01 16.09 15.69
C ALA A 213 5.36 16.36 16.37
N SER A 214 6.02 15.31 16.86
CA SER A 214 7.36 15.37 17.46
C SER A 214 8.40 15.89 16.47
N ALA A 215 8.37 15.42 15.23
CA ALA A 215 9.25 15.89 14.16
C ALA A 215 8.96 17.32 13.69
N LYS A 216 7.72 17.82 13.85
CA LYS A 216 7.33 19.20 13.54
C LYS A 216 7.73 20.20 14.62
N GLY A 217 7.80 19.77 15.89
CA GLY A 217 7.90 20.69 17.03
C GLY A 217 6.66 21.57 17.25
N SER A 218 5.54 21.29 16.55
CA SER A 218 4.27 21.98 16.68
C SER A 218 3.14 20.98 16.94
N GLY A 219 2.23 21.33 17.85
CA GLY A 219 1.03 20.54 18.18
C GLY A 219 -0.07 20.59 17.10
N GLU A 220 0.30 20.65 15.83
CA GLU A 220 -0.65 20.57 14.72
C GLU A 220 -1.11 19.12 14.52
N GLN A 221 -2.42 18.91 14.43
CA GLN A 221 -3.00 17.61 14.08
C GLN A 221 -2.45 17.09 12.74
N ALA A 222 -2.21 15.79 12.69
CA ALA A 222 -1.71 15.12 11.50
C ALA A 222 -2.88 14.67 10.61
N GLY A 223 -2.91 15.19 9.39
CA GLY A 223 -3.79 14.73 8.33
C GLY A 223 -3.07 13.75 7.41
N PHE A 224 -3.75 12.65 7.09
CA PHE A 224 -3.24 11.55 6.27
C PHE A 224 -4.08 11.39 5.01
N ALA A 225 -3.43 11.03 3.91
CA ALA A 225 -4.08 10.51 2.72
C ALA A 225 -3.73 9.03 2.58
N ILE A 226 -4.73 8.19 2.32
CA ILE A 226 -4.53 6.80 1.90
C ILE A 226 -4.95 6.69 0.44
N VAL A 227 -4.03 6.22 -0.40
CA VAL A 227 -4.26 5.97 -1.82
C VAL A 227 -4.02 4.50 -2.09
N ALA A 228 -5.08 3.78 -2.43
CA ALA A 228 -5.02 2.39 -2.89
C ALA A 228 -5.49 2.37 -4.34
N ALA A 229 -4.69 1.83 -5.26
CA ALA A 229 -5.01 1.84 -6.68
C ALA A 229 -4.40 0.66 -7.44
N SER A 230 -4.91 0.34 -8.64
CA SER A 230 -4.34 -0.68 -9.54
C SER A 230 -3.03 -0.20 -10.19
N ASP A 231 -2.28 -1.15 -10.72
CA ASP A 231 -1.20 -0.92 -11.71
C ASP A 231 -1.61 0.04 -12.85
N GLY A 232 -2.84 0.01 -13.36
CA GLY A 232 -3.32 1.02 -14.32
C GLY A 232 -3.23 2.49 -13.84
N ILE A 233 -3.20 2.75 -12.51
CA ILE A 233 -2.70 4.00 -11.95
C ILE A 233 -1.17 3.96 -11.87
N TRP A 234 -0.60 3.03 -11.12
CA TRP A 234 0.81 3.09 -10.74
C TRP A 234 1.77 3.09 -11.92
N ASP A 235 1.47 2.41 -13.02
CA ASP A 235 2.35 2.37 -14.19
C ASP A 235 2.54 3.75 -14.85
N ASN A 236 1.65 4.70 -14.56
CA ASN A 236 1.65 6.07 -15.06
C ASN A 236 2.28 7.12 -14.12
N TRP A 237 2.70 6.72 -12.92
CA TRP A 237 3.21 7.66 -11.91
C TRP A 237 4.43 7.15 -11.15
N VAL A 238 5.37 8.05 -10.86
CA VAL A 238 6.26 7.89 -9.71
C VAL A 238 5.42 8.09 -8.44
N PHE A 239 5.66 7.33 -7.38
CA PHE A 239 4.82 7.37 -6.18
C PHE A 239 4.79 8.77 -5.57
N SER A 240 5.94 9.40 -5.35
CA SER A 240 6.07 10.80 -4.89
C SER A 240 5.21 11.78 -5.70
N ASP A 241 5.23 11.69 -7.03
CA ASP A 241 4.50 12.59 -7.93
C ASP A 241 2.98 12.43 -7.80
N CYS A 242 2.51 11.18 -7.72
CA CYS A 242 1.09 10.88 -7.51
C CYS A 242 0.63 11.42 -6.16
N MET A 243 1.43 11.19 -5.11
CA MET A 243 1.11 11.64 -3.77
C MET A 243 1.14 13.18 -3.66
N ALA A 244 2.10 13.85 -4.30
CA ALA A 244 2.16 15.31 -4.39
C ALA A 244 0.95 15.90 -5.14
N PHE A 245 0.53 15.26 -6.25
CA PHE A 245 -0.68 15.65 -6.99
C PHE A 245 -1.94 15.50 -6.13
N VAL A 246 -2.14 14.32 -5.52
CA VAL A 246 -3.27 14.04 -4.63
C VAL A 246 -3.31 15.02 -3.47
N LEU A 247 -2.18 15.29 -2.80
CA LEU A 247 -2.13 16.20 -1.66
C LEU A 247 -2.34 17.68 -2.04
N GLY A 248 -1.74 18.14 -3.15
CA GLY A 248 -1.93 19.51 -3.63
C GLY A 248 -3.36 19.81 -4.09
N ASP A 249 -4.15 18.78 -4.40
CA ASP A 249 -5.57 18.89 -4.69
C ASP A 249 -6.46 18.56 -3.48
N ALA A 250 -6.00 17.72 -2.56
CA ALA A 250 -6.62 17.50 -1.26
C ALA A 250 -6.69 18.81 -0.49
N GLU A 251 -5.58 19.54 -0.40
CA GLU A 251 -5.51 20.84 0.27
C GLU A 251 -6.60 21.79 -0.25
N LYS A 252 -6.69 21.97 -1.57
CA LYS A 252 -7.71 22.81 -2.23
C LYS A 252 -9.14 22.30 -2.01
N SER A 253 -9.35 20.99 -1.99
CA SER A 253 -10.68 20.38 -1.85
C SER A 253 -11.17 20.43 -0.41
N LEU A 254 -10.28 20.21 0.55
CA LEU A 254 -10.52 20.30 2.00
C LEU A 254 -10.72 21.77 2.41
N PHE A 255 -9.96 22.72 1.85
CA PHE A 255 -10.24 24.16 1.98
C PHE A 255 -11.66 24.54 1.53
N ALA A 256 -12.13 23.96 0.42
CA ALA A 256 -13.41 24.33 -0.19
C ALA A 256 -14.62 23.59 0.41
N HIS A 257 -14.44 22.35 0.89
CA HIS A 257 -15.53 21.43 1.24
C HIS A 257 -15.33 20.63 2.54
N GLY A 258 -14.22 20.82 3.27
CA GLY A 258 -13.87 20.05 4.46
C GLY A 258 -13.63 18.55 4.18
N LEU A 259 -13.47 17.75 5.24
CA LEU A 259 -13.40 16.27 5.21
C LEU A 259 -14.77 15.63 4.89
N THR A 260 -15.44 16.13 3.85
CA THR A 260 -16.72 15.58 3.37
C THR A 260 -16.49 14.57 2.24
N GLY A 261 -17.45 13.67 2.03
CA GLY A 261 -17.40 12.72 0.91
C GLY A 261 -17.26 13.40 -0.46
N GLU A 262 -17.78 14.63 -0.62
CA GLU A 262 -17.61 15.42 -1.85
C GLU A 262 -16.14 15.81 -2.11
N GLY A 263 -15.36 16.11 -1.07
CA GLY A 263 -13.93 16.37 -1.19
C GLY A 263 -13.18 15.17 -1.74
N ASN A 264 -13.44 13.98 -1.17
CA ASN A 264 -12.83 12.72 -1.62
C ASN A 264 -13.21 12.40 -3.07
N VAL A 265 -14.49 12.54 -3.44
CA VAL A 265 -14.99 12.29 -4.80
C VAL A 265 -14.33 13.23 -5.81
N ARG A 266 -14.22 14.53 -5.52
CA ARG A 266 -13.57 15.51 -6.42
C ARG A 266 -12.08 15.22 -6.59
N ALA A 267 -11.37 14.91 -5.50
CA ALA A 267 -9.94 14.58 -5.56
C ALA A 267 -9.70 13.31 -6.38
N ASN A 268 -10.52 12.26 -6.17
CA ASN A 268 -10.45 11.01 -6.93
C ASN A 268 -10.77 11.25 -8.42
N GLN A 269 -11.86 11.97 -8.75
CA GLN A 269 -12.21 12.31 -10.13
C GLN A 269 -11.08 13.05 -10.87
N ARG A 270 -10.37 13.95 -10.19
CA ARG A 270 -9.23 14.68 -10.79
C ARG A 270 -8.00 13.80 -10.96
N LEU A 271 -7.70 12.91 -10.01
CA LEU A 271 -6.66 11.88 -10.15
C LEU A 271 -6.96 10.95 -11.34
N MET A 272 -8.18 10.44 -11.46
CA MET A 272 -8.59 9.58 -12.57
C MET A 272 -8.52 10.29 -13.93
N ALA A 273 -8.90 11.58 -13.99
CA ALA A 273 -8.82 12.37 -15.22
C ALA A 273 -7.37 12.63 -15.66
N GLU A 274 -6.48 12.99 -14.72
CA GLU A 274 -5.06 13.19 -15.00
C GLU A 274 -4.34 11.86 -15.31
N ASN A 275 -4.69 10.77 -14.62
CA ASN A 275 -4.17 9.44 -14.96
C ASN A 275 -4.55 9.04 -16.37
N LYS A 276 -5.78 9.30 -16.80
CA LYS A 276 -6.21 9.03 -18.19
C LYS A 276 -5.40 9.82 -19.21
N ARG A 277 -5.00 11.05 -18.91
CA ARG A 277 -4.11 11.85 -19.77
C ARG A 277 -2.72 11.20 -19.86
N ARG A 278 -2.11 10.88 -18.71
CA ARG A 278 -0.80 10.21 -18.62
C ARG A 278 -0.78 8.84 -19.29
N ALA A 279 -1.83 8.03 -19.11
CA ALA A 279 -2.02 6.74 -19.75
C ALA A 279 -1.95 6.81 -21.28
N VAL A 280 -2.60 7.80 -21.89
CA VAL A 280 -2.52 8.01 -23.34
C VAL A 280 -1.14 8.50 -23.78
N GLU A 281 -0.45 9.30 -22.97
CA GLU A 281 0.89 9.83 -23.28
C GLU A 281 2.00 8.77 -23.13
N ASN A 282 1.91 7.90 -22.12
CA ASN A 282 2.90 6.88 -21.80
C ASN A 282 2.71 5.59 -22.62
N PHE A 283 1.46 5.11 -22.74
CA PHE A 283 1.13 3.78 -23.27
C PHE A 283 0.13 3.80 -24.43
N GLY A 284 -0.50 4.95 -24.73
CA GLY A 284 -1.43 5.09 -25.83
C GLY A 284 -2.63 4.14 -25.73
N SER A 285 -2.71 3.18 -26.65
CA SER A 285 -3.76 2.14 -26.67
C SER A 285 -3.41 0.88 -25.86
N GLN A 286 -2.25 0.84 -25.20
CA GLN A 286 -1.81 -0.27 -24.34
C GLN A 286 -1.92 0.06 -22.85
N ALA A 287 -2.56 1.18 -22.49
CA ALA A 287 -2.82 1.52 -21.11
C ALA A 287 -3.81 0.54 -20.46
N ASP A 288 -3.51 0.11 -19.23
CA ASP A 288 -4.35 -0.82 -18.47
C ASP A 288 -5.54 -0.13 -17.76
N ASN A 289 -6.44 -0.94 -17.22
CA ASN A 289 -7.59 -0.51 -16.44
C ASN A 289 -7.14 0.14 -15.12
N ALA A 290 -7.55 1.39 -14.93
CA ALA A 290 -7.21 2.17 -13.75
C ALA A 290 -8.38 2.20 -12.75
N THR A 291 -8.12 1.76 -11.52
CA THR A 291 -9.03 1.88 -10.37
C THR A 291 -8.30 2.53 -9.20
N CYS A 292 -8.95 3.47 -8.49
CA CYS A 292 -8.40 4.07 -7.27
C CYS A 292 -9.46 4.28 -6.20
N ALA A 293 -9.15 3.88 -4.96
CA ALA A 293 -9.77 4.33 -3.73
C ALA A 293 -8.87 5.37 -3.03
N LEU A 294 -9.48 6.48 -2.59
CA LEU A 294 -8.82 7.60 -1.93
C LEU A 294 -9.57 7.95 -0.65
N ALA A 295 -8.85 8.01 0.48
CA ALA A 295 -9.40 8.43 1.77
C ALA A 295 -8.50 9.49 2.41
N PHE A 296 -9.09 10.55 2.94
CA PHE A 296 -8.42 11.48 3.84
C PHE A 296 -8.84 11.20 5.28
N LEU A 297 -7.87 11.18 6.19
CA LEU A 297 -8.05 10.90 7.61
C LEU A 297 -7.45 12.05 8.42
N GLU A 298 -8.03 12.33 9.57
CA GLU A 298 -7.54 13.31 10.54
C GLU A 298 -7.46 12.61 11.91
N VAL A 299 -6.30 12.73 12.57
CA VAL A 299 -6.11 12.17 13.91
C VAL A 299 -6.37 13.25 14.95
N ILE A 300 -7.54 13.17 15.56
CA ILE A 300 -7.95 14.06 16.65
C ILE A 300 -7.50 13.44 17.98
N VAL A 301 -6.42 13.98 18.55
CA VAL A 301 -6.06 13.74 19.94
C VAL A 301 -6.91 14.68 20.81
N ASN A 302 -7.79 14.12 21.64
CA ASN A 302 -8.56 14.88 22.61
C ASN A 302 -7.78 14.95 23.93
N ASP A 303 -7.20 16.12 24.22
CA ASP A 303 -6.81 16.46 25.58
C ASP A 303 -8.09 16.59 26.43
N GLY A 304 -8.19 15.76 27.48
CA GLY A 304 -9.40 15.62 28.31
C GLY A 304 -9.65 16.76 29.31
#